data_AF-A0A3N5K1L1-F1
#
_entry.id   AF-A0A3N5K1L1-F1
#
_cell.length_a   1.000
_cell.length_b   1.000
_cell.length_c   1.000
_cell.angle_alpha   90.00
_cell.angle_beta   90.00
_cell.angle_gamma   90.00
#
_symmetry.space_group_name_H-M   'P 1'
#
loop_
_entity.id
_entity.type
_entity.pdbx_description
1 polymer ?
#
loop_
_entity_poly.entity_id
_entity_poly.type
_entity_poly.pdbx_seq_one_letter_code
_entity_poly.pdbx_strand_id
1 'polypeptide(L)' 'MAGDWESGAIAYVAARNRRRLLILRGVTDLVGDRGGEAYGNIEVFRRATDTVMRKLFADLPLWLDRASPAR' A
#
# COMPACT_ATOMS: atom_id res chain seq x y z
N MET A 1 1.48 -12.65 6.12
CA MET A 1 2.38 -11.86 5.24
C MET A 1 1.52 -10.91 4.42
N ALA A 2 2.07 -9.78 3.97
CA ALA A 2 1.38 -8.88 3.03
C ALA A 2 2.15 -8.90 1.70
N GLY A 3 1.44 -8.95 0.58
CA GLY A 3 2.02 -9.06 -0.76
C GLY A 3 1.41 -8.05 -1.73
N ASP A 4 2.24 -7.50 -2.60
CA ASP A 4 1.87 -6.79 -3.85
C ASP A 4 2.95 -7.08 -4.90
N TRP A 5 2.77 -6.52 -6.10
CA TRP A 5 3.67 -6.72 -7.22
C TRP A 5 4.57 -5.49 -7.48
N GLU A 6 4.24 -4.34 -6.89
CA GLU A 6 4.83 -3.05 -7.19
C GLU A 6 5.92 -2.63 -6.18
N SER A 7 5.69 -2.82 -4.88
CA SER A 7 6.54 -2.24 -3.83
C SER A 7 8.01 -2.64 -3.94
N GLY A 8 8.28 -3.91 -4.30
CA GLY A 8 9.65 -4.40 -4.48
C GLY A 8 10.39 -3.68 -5.61
N ALA A 9 9.73 -3.50 -6.76
CA ALA A 9 10.29 -2.81 -7.90
C ALA A 9 10.53 -1.32 -7.61
N ILE A 10 9.59 -0.65 -6.93
CA ILE A 10 9.72 0.76 -6.54
C ILE A 10 10.89 0.94 -5.57
N ALA A 11 10.99 0.09 -4.53
CA ALA A 11 12.07 0.12 -3.56
C ALA A 11 13.44 -0.09 -4.21
N TYR A 12 13.53 -1.03 -5.15
CA TYR A 12 14.73 -1.28 -5.92
C TYR A 12 15.22 -0.04 -6.69
N VAL A 13 14.31 0.63 -7.40
CA VAL A 13 14.62 1.83 -8.17
C VAL A 13 15.00 2.99 -7.25
N ALA A 14 14.28 3.20 -6.13
CA ALA A 14 14.59 4.25 -5.17
C ALA A 14 15.99 4.07 -4.55
N ALA A 15 16.34 2.83 -4.18
CA ALA A 15 17.66 2.49 -3.66
C ALA A 15 18.78 2.78 -4.66
N ARG A 16 18.61 2.38 -5.94
CA ARG A 16 19.56 2.70 -7.02
C ARG A 16 19.78 4.21 -7.19
N ASN A 17 18.75 5.01 -6.93
CA ASN A 17 18.78 6.47 -7.06
C ASN A 17 19.08 7.20 -5.75
N ARG A 18 19.45 6.48 -4.68
CA ARG A 18 19.75 7.03 -3.34
C ARG A 18 18.61 7.91 -2.81
N ARG A 19 17.36 7.53 -3.07
CA ARG A 19 16.17 8.24 -2.59
C ARG A 19 15.62 7.54 -1.35
N ARG A 20 15.34 8.32 -0.31
CA ARG A 20 14.55 7.84 0.83
C ARG A 20 13.13 7.54 0.33
N LEU A 21 12.58 6.41 0.75
CA LEU A 21 11.27 5.93 0.32
C LEU A 21 10.49 5.43 1.54
N LEU A 22 9.23 5.86 1.64
CA LEU A 22 8.23 5.29 2.53
C LEU A 22 7.07 4.80 1.66
N ILE A 23 6.71 3.52 1.80
CA ILE A 23 5.56 2.93 1.10
C ILE A 23 4.45 2.71 2.14
N LEU A 24 3.30 3.36 1.94
CA LEU A 24 2.10 3.16 2.75
C LEU A 24 1.15 2.24 2.00
N ARG A 25 0.65 1.19 2.68
CA ARG A 25 -0.25 0.19 2.10
C ARG A 25 -1.36 -0.14 3.07
N GLY A 26 -2.55 -0.39 2.55
CA GLY A 26 -3.62 -1.07 3.26
C GLY A 26 -3.91 -2.43 2.63
N VAL A 27 -4.51 -3.31 3.43
CA VAL A 27 -4.89 -4.66 3.01
C VAL A 27 -6.33 -4.62 2.50
N THR A 28 -6.55 -4.99 1.25
CA THR A 28 -7.87 -5.02 0.61
C THR A 28 -8.57 -6.38 0.75
N ASP A 29 -7.79 -7.44 0.89
CA ASP A 29 -8.29 -8.82 0.91
C ASP A 29 -7.27 -9.76 1.58
N LEU A 30 -7.78 -10.90 2.04
CA LEU A 30 -6.97 -12.00 2.54
C LEU A 30 -6.95 -13.11 1.48
N VAL A 31 -5.76 -13.62 1.20
CA VAL A 31 -5.53 -14.73 0.27
C VAL A 31 -4.97 -15.90 1.05
N GLY A 32 -5.59 -17.08 0.89
CA GLY A 32 -5.09 -18.35 1.41
C GLY A 32 -4.82 -19.34 0.28
N ASP A 33 -4.51 -20.58 0.65
CA ASP A 33 -4.17 -21.67 -0.29
C ASP A 33 -5.28 -21.97 -1.31
N ARG A 34 -6.52 -21.55 -1.02
CA ARG A 34 -7.71 -21.72 -1.87
C ARG A 34 -8.09 -20.45 -2.65
N GLY A 35 -7.24 -19.43 -2.66
CA GLY A 35 -7.53 -18.11 -3.23
C GLY A 35 -8.00 -17.08 -2.19
N GLY A 36 -8.50 -15.94 -2.65
CA GLY A 36 -9.03 -14.87 -1.79
C GLY A 36 -10.45 -14.45 -2.19
N GLU A 37 -11.18 -13.80 -1.30
CA GLU A 37 -12.58 -13.37 -1.53
C GLU A 37 -12.76 -12.44 -2.73
N ALA A 38 -11.70 -11.74 -3.14
CA ALA A 38 -11.68 -10.90 -4.33
C ALA A 38 -11.51 -11.68 -5.65
N TYR A 39 -11.02 -12.93 -5.60
CA TYR A 39 -10.84 -13.76 -6.80
C TYR A 39 -12.21 -14.23 -7.31
N GLY A 40 -12.63 -13.67 -8.44
CA GLY A 40 -13.95 -13.92 -9.04
C GLY A 40 -15.02 -12.86 -8.73
N ASN A 41 -14.70 -11.87 -7.88
CA ASN A 41 -15.60 -10.75 -7.59
C ASN A 41 -14.84 -9.43 -7.41
N ILE A 42 -14.61 -8.74 -8.52
CA ILE A 42 -13.89 -7.45 -8.57
C ILE A 42 -14.54 -6.36 -7.71
N GLU A 43 -15.84 -6.46 -7.43
CA GLU A 43 -16.56 -5.45 -6.65
C GLU A 43 -16.14 -5.45 -5.17
N VAL A 44 -15.76 -6.61 -4.63
CA VAL A 44 -15.18 -6.73 -3.28
C VAL A 44 -13.88 -5.93 -3.20
N PHE A 45 -13.00 -6.12 -4.18
CA PHE A 45 -11.75 -5.37 -4.28
C PHE A 45 -12.00 -3.87 -4.39
N ARG A 46 -12.95 -3.43 -5.23
CA ARG A 46 -13.27 -2.00 -5.41
C ARG A 46 -13.73 -1.34 -4.11
N ARG A 47 -14.63 -1.98 -3.37
CA ARG A 47 -15.15 -1.43 -2.10
C ARG A 47 -14.07 -1.37 -1.01
N ALA A 48 -13.27 -2.42 -0.90
CA ALA A 48 -12.15 -2.45 0.04
C ALA A 48 -11.11 -1.38 -0.33
N THR A 49 -10.82 -1.21 -1.64
CA THR A 49 -9.91 -0.18 -2.15
C THR A 49 -10.41 1.22 -1.82
N ASP A 50 -11.69 1.54 -2.05
CA ASP A 50 -12.25 2.86 -1.71
C ASP A 50 -12.08 3.16 -0.20
N THR A 51 -12.37 2.18 0.65
CA THR A 51 -12.22 2.30 2.11
C THR A 51 -10.76 2.54 2.52
N VAL A 52 -9.85 1.71 2.00
CA VAL A 52 -8.42 1.79 2.32
C VAL A 52 -7.82 3.11 1.82
N MET A 53 -8.12 3.51 0.59
CA MET A 53 -7.57 4.72 -0.01
C MET A 53 -8.03 5.96 0.75
N ARG A 54 -9.31 6.05 1.15
CA ARG A 54 -9.80 7.16 2.00
C ARG A 54 -9.02 7.25 3.30
N LYS A 55 -8.78 6.12 3.97
CA LYS A 55 -7.98 6.08 5.20
C LYS A 55 -6.54 6.52 4.97
N LEU A 56 -5.90 6.02 3.91
CA LEU A 56 -4.52 6.40 3.58
C LEU A 56 -4.39 7.90 3.30
N PHE A 57 -5.37 8.50 2.62
CA PHE A 57 -5.40 9.95 2.40
C PHE A 57 -5.63 10.73 3.69
N ALA A 58 -6.52 10.26 4.57
CA ALA A 58 -6.75 10.89 5.87
C ALA A 58 -5.49 10.85 6.76
N ASP A 59 -4.74 9.75 6.71
CA ASP A 59 -3.51 9.55 7.48
C ASP A 59 -2.28 10.21 6.83
N LEU A 60 -2.36 10.61 5.54
CA LEU A 60 -1.22 11.12 4.78
C LEU A 60 -0.50 12.30 5.46
N PRO A 61 -1.18 13.33 6.01
CA PRO A 61 -0.50 14.44 6.68
C PRO A 61 0.39 13.98 7.84
N LEU A 62 -0.08 13.03 8.65
CA LEU A 62 0.68 12.46 9.77
C LEU A 62 2.00 11.85 9.29
N TRP A 63 1.95 11.11 8.18
CA TRP A 63 3.14 10.45 7.64
C TRP A 63 4.11 11.43 7.00
N LEU A 64 3.61 12.49 6.35
CA LEU A 64 4.47 13.56 5.81
C LEU A 64 5.19 14.31 6.92
N ASP A 65 4.50 14.62 8.02
CA ASP A 65 5.11 15.27 9.19
C ASP A 65 6.20 14.38 9.81
N ARG A 66 5.95 13.07 9.93
CA ARG A 66 6.91 12.10 10.48
C ARG A 66 8.09 11.81 9.55
N ALA A 67 7.88 11.84 8.24
CA ALA A 67 8.90 11.54 7.24
C ALA A 67 9.77 12.75 6.88
N SER A 68 9.29 13.95 7.18
CA SER A 68 10.04 15.19 6.99
C SER A 68 11.30 15.18 7.87
N PRO A 69 12.49 15.53 7.32
CA PRO A 69 13.68 15.73 8.14
C PRO A 69 13.40 16.80 9.19
N ALA A 70 13.97 16.66 10.40
CA ALA A 70 14.05 17.79 11.32
C ALA A 70 14.74 18.94 10.57
N ARG A 71 14.08 20.10 10.51
CA ARG A 71 14.66 21.32 9.95
C ARG A 71 15.83 21.79 10.78
#